data_AF-A0A936SNG0-F1
#
_entry.id   AF-A0A936SNG0-F1
#
_cell.length_a   1.000
_cell.length_b   1.000
_cell.length_c   1.000
_cell.angle_alpha   90.00
_cell.angle_beta   90.00
_cell.angle_gamma   90.00
#
_symmetry.space_group_name_H-M   'P 1'
#
loop_
_entity.id
_entity.type
_entity.pdbx_description
1 polymer ?
#
loop_
_entity_poly.entity_id
_entity_poly.type
_entity_poly.pdbx_seq_one_letter_code
_entity_poly.pdbx_strand_id
1 'polypeptide(L)' 'MKTLIKNGRVVTAVDDYRVDILIEDGAVLLIGKEIDVEPDKIADATWSF' A
#
# COMPACT_ATOMS: atom_id res chain seq x y z
N MET A 1 11.38 -2.21 -9.74
CA MET A 1 10.05 -1.67 -10.18
C MET A 1 9.22 -1.38 -8.94
N LYS A 2 8.74 -0.14 -8.80
CA LYS A 2 8.00 0.38 -7.64
C LYS A 2 6.50 0.43 -7.92
N THR A 3 5.72 -0.25 -7.08
CA THR A 3 4.25 -0.16 -7.09
C THR A 3 3.76 0.43 -5.78
N LEU A 4 3.00 1.51 -5.84
CA LEU A 4 2.32 2.10 -4.70
C LEU A 4 0.86 1.68 -4.69
N ILE A 5 0.44 0.97 -3.65
CA ILE A 5 -0.96 0.66 -3.39
C ILE A 5 -1.47 1.72 -2.41
N LYS A 6 -2.44 2.53 -2.83
CA LYS A 6 -3.05 3.57 -1.97
C LYS A 6 -4.35 3.11 -1.35
N ASN A 7 -4.69 3.64 -0.17
CA ASN A 7 -5.97 3.43 0.52
C ASN A 7 -6.29 1.95 0.82
N GLY A 8 -5.28 1.11 1.00
CA GLY A 8 -5.45 -0.31 1.28
C GLY A 8 -5.93 -0.59 2.70
N ARG A 9 -6.61 -1.72 2.90
CA ARG A 9 -6.87 -2.32 4.22
C ARG A 9 -5.92 -3.50 4.40
N VAL A 10 -5.00 -3.39 5.34
CA VAL A 10 -4.09 -4.46 5.73
C VAL A 10 -4.74 -5.23 6.86
N VAL A 11 -4.92 -6.53 6.64
CA VAL A 11 -5.43 -7.47 7.65
C VAL A 11 -4.31 -8.47 7.95
N THR A 12 -3.85 -8.50 9.19
CA THR A 12 -2.89 -9.47 9.68
C THR A 12 -3.57 -10.41 10.69
N ALA A 13 -2.81 -11.30 11.31
CA ALA A 13 -3.34 -12.16 12.36
C ALA A 13 -3.79 -11.39 13.62
N VAL A 14 -3.27 -10.18 13.85
CA VAL A 14 -3.51 -9.41 15.09
C VAL A 14 -3.95 -7.96 14.85
N ASP A 15 -3.83 -7.46 13.61
CA ASP A 15 -4.14 -6.08 13.27
C ASP A 15 -5.06 -5.96 12.06
N ASP A 16 -5.81 -4.86 12.02
CA ASP A 16 -6.64 -4.43 10.90
C ASP A 16 -6.56 -2.92 10.79
N TYR A 17 -5.96 -2.41 9.72
CA TYR A 17 -5.76 -0.97 9.56
C TYR A 17 -5.71 -0.53 8.09
N ARG A 18 -5.99 0.76 7.87
CA ARG A 18 -5.93 1.40 6.55
C ARG A 18 -4.62 2.16 6.35
N VAL A 19 -3.92 1.88 5.25
CA VAL A 19 -2.58 2.40 4.91
C VAL A 19 -2.32 2.34 3.40
N ASP A 20 -1.28 3.04 2.99
CA ASP A 20 -0.58 2.85 1.71
C ASP A 20 0.54 1.81 1.87
N ILE A 21 0.85 1.09 0.78
CA ILE A 21 1.92 0.06 0.73
C ILE A 21 2.79 0.30 -0.50
N LEU A 22 4.10 0.44 -0.29
CA LEU A 22 5.09 0.49 -1.37
C LEU A 22 5.74 -0.89 -1.54
N ILE A 23 5.66 -1.41 -2.76
CA ILE A 23 6.29 -2.66 -3.17
C ILE A 23 7.45 -2.30 -4.11
N GLU A 24 8.63 -2.85 -3.84
CA GLU A 24 9.80 -2.78 -4.72
C GLU A 24 10.37 -4.18 -4.94
N ASP A 25 10.58 -4.54 -6.20
CA ASP A 25 11.20 -5.82 -6.61
C ASP A 25 10.52 -7.06 -6.02
N GLY A 26 9.19 -7.00 -5.89
CA GLY A 26 8.35 -8.09 -5.41
C GLY A 26 8.27 -8.20 -3.88
N ALA A 27 8.92 -7.30 -3.14
CA ALA A 27 8.88 -7.25 -1.68
C ALA A 27 8.22 -5.96 -1.18
N VAL A 28 7.60 -6.02 0.01
CA VAL A 28 7.09 -4.83 0.69
C VAL A 28 8.28 -4.02 1.21
N LEU A 29 8.45 -2.81 0.72
CA LEU A 29 9.50 -1.89 1.14
C LEU A 29 9.04 -0.99 2.29
N LEU A 30 7.80 -0.49 2.22
CA LEU A 30 7.28 0.46 3.20
C LEU A 30 5.76 0.30 3.36
N ILE A 31 5.29 0.41 4.61
CA ILE A 31 3.89 0.50 4.98
C ILE A 31 3.72 1.80 5.77
N GLY A 32 2.81 2.67 5.34
CA GLY A 32 2.63 3.98 5.96
C GLY A 32 1.25 4.55 5.66
N LYS A 33 0.77 5.51 6.47
CA LYS A 33 -0.56 6.11 6.24
C LYS A 33 -0.62 6.99 4.99
N GLU A 34 0.51 7.57 4.62
CA GLU A 34 0.65 8.42 3.44
C GLU A 34 2.10 8.28 2.97
N ILE A 35 2.27 7.88 1.70
CA ILE A 35 3.59 7.69 1.10
C ILE A 35 3.69 8.67 -0.08
N ASP A 36 4.60 9.63 0.05
CA ASP A 36 4.91 10.61 -0.98
C ASP A 36 6.17 10.18 -1.74
N VAL A 37 5.97 9.45 -2.83
CA VAL A 37 7.02 8.98 -3.75
C VAL A 37 6.49 9.01 -5.18
N GLU A 38 7.39 8.96 -6.16
CA GLU A 38 7.05 8.71 -7.57
C GLU A 38 7.19 7.20 -7.88
N PRO A 39 6.10 6.41 -7.87
CA PRO A 39 6.14 5.00 -8.24
C PRO A 39 6.00 4.81 -9.75
N ASP A 40 6.47 3.68 -10.27
CA ASP A 40 6.23 3.28 -11.66
C ASP A 40 4.74 2.97 -11.90
N LYS A 41 4.04 2.50 -10.86
CA LYS A 41 2.63 2.14 -10.92
C LYS A 41 1.89 2.52 -9.64
N ILE A 42 0.67 3.03 -9.81
CA ILE A 42 -0.26 3.28 -8.71
C ILE A 42 -1.45 2.32 -8.85
N ALA A 43 -1.85 1.71 -7.74
CA ALA A 43 -3.09 0.97 -7.61
C ALA A 43 -3.92 1.56 -6.46
N ASP A 44 -5.16 1.95 -6.73
CA ASP A 44 -6.08 2.43 -5.69
C ASP A 44 -6.90 1.24 -5.16
N ALA A 45 -6.81 1.00 -3.85
CA ALA A 45 -7.52 -0.06 -3.15
C ALA A 45 -8.75 0.47 -2.38
N THR A 46 -9.24 1.67 -2.69
CA THR A 46 -10.48 2.21 -2.13
C THR A 46 -11.66 1.37 -2.60
N TRP A 47 -12.27 0.60 -1.69
CA TRP A 47 -13.51 -0.13 -1.94
C TRP A 47 -14.70 0.65 -1.37
N SER A 48 -15.82 0.62 -2.09
CA SER A 48 -17.12 1.16 -1.66
C SER A 48 -17.94 0.02 -1.07
N PHE A 49 -17.98 -0.08 0.26
CA PHE A 49 -18.95 -0.85 1.03
C PHE A 49 -19.27 -0.08 2.30
#